data_AF-A0A532UVZ1-F1
#
_entry.id   AF-A0A532UVZ1-F1
#
_cell.length_a   1.000
_cell.length_b   1.000
_cell.length_c   1.000
_cell.angle_alpha   90.00
_cell.angle_beta   90.00
_cell.angle_gamma   90.00
#
_symmetry.space_group_name_H-M   'P 1'
#
loop_
_entity.id
_entity.type
_entity.pdbx_description
1 polymer ?
#
loop_
_entity_poly.entity_id
_entity_poly.type
_entity_poly.pdbx_seq_one_letter_code
_entity_poly.pdbx_strand_id
1 'polypeptide(L)'
;MKRVVITIIVVLFAGPVWALTFMGPPTSDIEAGQFGIGFDYSESETNIEIEGLSGLLKDVEADTYFARFILGIGDGAELSARVGTGEIEDLGNEFAWGLGVKATLVESGSLNWGALFQFTGLYGDETDTVSGFAITGDFDVYEYQVAVGPTLKINSLSVYGGPFFHFIDGDADIRISGTTFSFDLEQESEFGGYVGLSWNMDENTSLAVEYQATDDADAIGIGLVHRFGKPSRPGKSSRPDIRVGPKEPSTWPTLEQNRPKRLAETDPKQRLKTDASGEPVKDKDGNFIFVEEDAPEK
;
A
#
# COMPACT_ATOMS: atom_id res chain seq x y z
N MET A 1 -1.45 -5.18 46.60
CA MET A 1 -2.50 -4.29 46.06
C MET A 1 -2.32 -4.23 44.56
N LYS A 2 -3.40 -4.47 43.82
CA LYS A 2 -3.40 -4.73 42.37
C LYS A 2 -3.32 -3.42 41.57
N ARG A 3 -2.68 -3.54 40.41
CA ARG A 3 -2.38 -2.55 39.36
C ARG A 3 -3.64 -1.84 38.87
N VAL A 4 -3.63 -0.50 38.82
CA VAL A 4 -4.43 0.35 37.93
C VAL A 4 -3.71 1.71 37.88
N VAL A 5 -2.76 1.87 36.96
CA VAL A 5 -2.37 3.20 36.46
C VAL A 5 -2.68 3.13 34.98
N ILE A 6 -3.85 3.68 34.69
CA ILE A 6 -4.59 3.62 33.45
C ILE A 6 -3.84 4.39 32.37
N THR A 7 -3.61 3.68 31.27
CA THR A 7 -3.55 4.16 29.90
C THR A 7 -4.40 5.43 29.69
N ILE A 8 -3.76 6.59 29.74
CA ILE A 8 -4.29 7.85 29.22
C ILE A 8 -3.33 8.21 28.10
N ILE A 9 -3.66 7.79 26.88
CA ILE A 9 -3.10 8.21 25.56
C ILE A 9 -3.75 7.44 24.37
N VAL A 10 -4.77 6.58 24.55
CA VAL A 10 -5.19 5.63 23.47
C VAL A 10 -6.68 5.68 23.08
N VAL A 11 -7.45 6.74 23.38
CA VAL A 11 -8.87 6.78 22.95
C VAL A 11 -9.34 8.21 22.68
N LEU A 12 -8.82 8.83 21.63
CA LEU A 12 -9.40 10.00 20.96
C LEU A 12 -9.03 9.84 19.48
N PHE A 13 -9.89 10.31 18.56
CA PHE A 13 -9.77 10.27 17.08
C PHE A 13 -10.48 9.08 16.42
N ALA A 14 -11.77 9.28 16.14
CA ALA A 14 -12.49 8.53 15.13
C ALA A 14 -13.44 9.49 14.41
N GLY A 15 -12.92 10.13 13.37
CA GLY A 15 -13.71 10.89 12.40
C GLY A 15 -14.15 9.99 11.25
N PRO A 16 -15.12 10.41 10.41
CA PRO A 16 -15.41 9.76 9.14
C PRO A 16 -14.15 9.61 8.27
N VAL A 17 -13.83 8.37 7.95
CA VAL A 17 -12.74 7.93 7.08
C VAL A 17 -13.30 7.69 5.69
N TRP A 18 -12.60 8.19 4.67
CA TRP A 18 -13.03 8.20 3.28
C TRP A 18 -12.21 7.20 2.43
N ALA A 19 -12.81 6.79 1.32
CA ALA A 19 -12.41 5.70 0.43
C ALA A 19 -10.91 5.56 0.11
N LEU A 20 -10.40 4.32 0.16
CA LEU A 20 -9.16 3.97 -0.53
C LEU A 20 -9.33 4.18 -2.04
N THR A 21 -8.52 5.06 -2.63
CA THR A 21 -8.59 5.37 -4.06
C THR A 21 -7.63 4.50 -4.89
N PHE A 22 -8.00 4.21 -6.15
CA PHE A 22 -7.17 3.40 -7.06
C PHE A 22 -5.74 3.97 -7.22
N MET A 23 -4.72 3.17 -6.91
CA MET A 23 -3.30 3.55 -6.99
C MET A 23 -2.67 3.12 -8.32
N GLY A 24 -2.93 1.88 -8.74
CA GLY A 24 -2.30 1.22 -9.87
C GLY A 24 -0.85 0.80 -9.59
N PRO A 25 -0.11 0.34 -10.62
CA PRO A 25 1.28 -0.11 -10.44
C PRO A 25 2.15 0.97 -9.78
N PRO A 26 3.06 0.61 -8.85
CA PRO A 26 3.95 1.58 -8.21
C PRO A 26 5.08 2.06 -9.14
N THR A 27 5.29 1.38 -10.26
CA THR A 27 6.26 1.74 -11.30
C THR A 27 5.64 2.68 -12.32
N SER A 28 6.44 3.61 -12.83
CA SER A 28 6.05 4.49 -13.94
C SER A 28 5.86 3.67 -15.22
N ASP A 29 4.75 3.88 -15.91
CA ASP A 29 4.47 3.28 -17.23
C ASP A 29 4.42 4.33 -18.36
N ILE A 30 4.65 5.61 -18.02
CA ILE A 30 4.82 6.72 -18.95
C ILE A 30 6.30 7.11 -19.03
N GLU A 31 6.82 7.26 -20.25
CA GLU A 31 8.21 7.68 -20.48
C GLU A 31 8.37 9.20 -20.52
N ALA A 32 9.60 9.69 -20.37
CA ALA A 32 9.91 11.12 -20.43
C ALA A 32 9.32 11.81 -21.67
N GLY A 33 8.54 12.87 -21.46
CA GLY A 33 7.90 13.66 -22.50
C GLY A 33 6.64 13.04 -23.12
N GLN A 34 6.24 11.84 -22.68
CA GLN A 34 4.91 11.32 -22.99
C GLN A 34 3.87 11.94 -22.05
N PHE A 35 2.64 11.99 -22.53
CA PHE A 35 1.47 12.46 -21.78
C PHE A 35 0.41 11.38 -21.81
N GLY A 36 -0.35 11.20 -20.73
CA GLY A 36 -1.44 10.24 -20.65
C GLY A 36 -2.73 10.88 -20.17
N ILE A 37 -3.86 10.35 -20.66
CA ILE A 37 -5.18 10.60 -20.10
C ILE A 37 -5.73 9.26 -19.63
N GLY A 38 -6.32 9.24 -18.46
CA GLY A 38 -6.94 8.06 -17.90
C GLY A 38 -8.25 8.34 -17.21
N PHE A 39 -8.89 7.25 -16.82
CA PHE A 39 -10.08 7.22 -16.00
C PHE A 39 -9.88 6.17 -14.92
N ASP A 40 -10.13 6.54 -13.67
CA ASP A 40 -10.05 5.65 -12.52
C ASP A 40 -11.43 5.58 -11.86
N TYR A 41 -11.84 4.36 -11.50
CA TYR A 41 -12.99 4.07 -10.66
C TYR A 41 -12.49 3.30 -9.44
N SER A 42 -13.03 3.59 -8.25
CA SER A 42 -12.86 2.74 -7.08
C SER A 42 -14.12 2.69 -6.25
N GLU A 43 -14.41 1.50 -5.73
CA GLU A 43 -15.43 1.22 -4.73
C GLU A 43 -14.69 0.81 -3.46
N SER A 44 -15.07 1.38 -2.32
CA SER A 44 -14.44 1.08 -1.03
C SER A 44 -15.46 0.98 0.09
N GLU A 45 -15.21 0.05 0.99
CA GLU A 45 -15.95 -0.11 2.24
C GLU A 45 -15.03 0.29 3.40
N THR A 46 -15.55 1.04 4.38
CA THR A 46 -14.77 1.43 5.55
C THR A 46 -15.59 1.37 6.83
N ASN A 47 -14.99 0.78 7.86
CA ASN A 47 -15.57 0.72 9.20
C ASN A 47 -15.23 1.98 9.98
N ILE A 48 -16.23 2.81 10.26
CA ILE A 48 -16.04 4.06 11.01
C ILE A 48 -16.61 3.90 12.41
N GLU A 49 -15.77 4.13 13.43
CA GLU A 49 -16.19 4.07 14.83
C GLU A 49 -16.25 5.46 15.50
N ILE A 50 -17.23 6.31 15.14
CA ILE A 50 -17.33 7.65 15.77
C ILE A 50 -17.70 7.56 17.26
N GLU A 51 -16.82 8.04 18.14
CA GLU A 51 -17.09 8.12 19.58
C GLU A 51 -18.23 9.09 19.88
N GLY A 52 -19.23 8.65 20.65
CA GLY A 52 -20.44 9.44 20.95
C GLY A 52 -21.59 9.29 19.95
N LEU A 53 -21.32 8.73 18.76
CA LEU A 53 -22.31 8.33 17.75
C LEU A 53 -22.21 6.84 17.39
N SER A 54 -21.57 6.03 18.24
CA SER A 54 -21.30 4.61 17.98
C SER A 54 -22.56 3.87 17.53
N GLY A 55 -22.60 3.46 16.26
CA GLY A 55 -23.69 2.69 15.66
C GLY A 55 -24.60 3.46 14.69
N LEU A 56 -24.37 4.75 14.44
CA LEU A 56 -25.12 5.50 13.42
C LEU A 56 -24.49 5.41 12.02
N LEU A 57 -23.17 5.26 11.91
CA LEU A 57 -22.46 5.12 10.66
C LEU A 57 -21.58 3.87 10.77
N LYS A 58 -22.15 2.71 10.47
CA LYS A 58 -21.41 1.48 10.26
C LYS A 58 -21.40 1.22 8.77
N ASP A 59 -20.25 0.81 8.25
CA ASP A 59 -20.07 0.40 6.87
C ASP A 59 -20.35 1.58 5.91
N VAL A 60 -19.40 2.51 5.83
CA VAL A 60 -19.48 3.60 4.84
C VAL A 60 -18.96 3.08 3.51
N GLU A 61 -19.85 3.02 2.53
CA GLU A 61 -19.54 2.73 1.14
C GLU A 61 -19.26 4.04 0.40
N ALA A 62 -18.17 4.05 -0.36
CA ALA A 62 -17.77 5.20 -1.15
C ALA A 62 -17.26 4.79 -2.53
N ASP A 63 -17.81 5.44 -3.55
CA ASP A 63 -17.43 5.31 -4.94
C ASP A 63 -16.62 6.55 -5.36
N THR A 64 -15.53 6.40 -6.10
CA THR A 64 -14.83 7.54 -6.70
C THR A 64 -14.65 7.37 -8.19
N TYR A 65 -14.78 8.48 -8.92
CA TYR A 65 -14.66 8.53 -10.37
C TYR A 65 -13.73 9.68 -10.75
N PHE A 66 -12.52 9.36 -11.24
CA PHE A 66 -11.51 10.36 -11.60
C PHE A 66 -11.16 10.34 -13.07
N ALA A 67 -11.16 11.52 -13.70
CA ALA A 67 -10.35 11.76 -14.88
C ALA A 67 -8.90 12.03 -14.43
N ARG A 68 -7.95 11.30 -15.00
CA ARG A 68 -6.52 11.38 -14.65
C ARG A 68 -5.70 11.93 -15.81
N PHE A 69 -4.79 12.85 -15.51
CA PHE A 69 -3.82 13.42 -16.44
C PHE A 69 -2.42 13.04 -15.98
N ILE A 70 -1.59 12.51 -16.87
CA ILE A 70 -0.27 11.96 -16.52
C ILE A 70 0.79 12.61 -17.40
N LEU A 71 1.92 12.97 -16.81
CA LEU A 71 3.08 13.51 -17.51
C LEU A 71 4.32 12.70 -17.11
N GLY A 72 5.01 12.12 -18.10
CA GLY A 72 6.31 11.52 -17.90
C GLY A 72 7.38 12.60 -17.76
N ILE A 73 7.94 12.74 -16.57
CA ILE A 73 8.90 13.81 -16.23
C ILE A 73 10.36 13.35 -16.36
N GLY A 74 10.60 12.04 -16.47
CA GLY A 74 11.94 11.49 -16.61
C GLY A 74 11.95 9.99 -16.91
N ASP A 75 13.16 9.42 -16.94
CA ASP A 75 13.35 7.98 -17.14
C ASP A 75 12.83 7.21 -15.93
N GLY A 76 11.57 6.76 -16.02
CA GLY A 76 10.88 6.02 -14.96
C GLY A 76 10.24 6.90 -13.90
N ALA A 77 9.90 8.15 -14.18
CA ALA A 77 9.16 9.01 -13.25
C ALA A 77 7.99 9.69 -13.94
N GLU A 78 6.84 9.69 -13.27
CA GLU A 78 5.61 10.33 -13.74
C GLU A 78 4.98 11.20 -12.64
N LEU A 79 4.38 12.30 -13.08
CA LEU A 79 3.51 13.16 -12.29
C LEU A 79 2.08 13.00 -12.81
N SER A 80 1.12 12.98 -11.92
CA SER A 80 -0.30 12.90 -12.26
C SER A 80 -1.13 13.92 -11.50
N ALA A 81 -2.20 14.36 -12.15
CA ALA A 81 -3.27 15.14 -11.56
C ALA A 81 -4.61 14.45 -11.83
N ARG A 82 -5.55 14.56 -10.91
CA ARG A 82 -6.87 13.94 -10.98
C ARG A 82 -7.94 14.96 -10.66
N VAL A 83 -9.08 14.82 -11.32
CA VAL A 83 -10.29 15.57 -11.03
C VAL A 83 -11.49 14.67 -11.26
N GLY A 84 -12.48 14.74 -10.38
CA GLY A 84 -13.51 13.73 -10.32
C GLY A 84 -14.62 14.06 -9.36
N THR A 85 -15.39 13.03 -9.05
CA THR A 85 -16.42 13.05 -8.02
C THR A 85 -16.21 11.84 -7.10
N GLY A 86 -16.45 12.04 -5.81
CA GLY A 86 -16.70 10.95 -4.86
C GLY A 86 -18.20 10.88 -4.61
N GLU A 87 -18.76 9.70 -4.50
CA GLU A 87 -20.11 9.48 -4.00
C GLU A 87 -20.00 8.70 -2.71
N ILE A 88 -20.57 9.24 -1.64
CA ILE A 88 -20.72 8.50 -0.38
C ILE A 88 -22.19 8.19 -0.21
N GLU A 89 -22.48 6.93 0.14
CA GLU A 89 -23.83 6.53 0.45
C GLU A 89 -24.41 7.46 1.54
N ASP A 90 -25.63 7.95 1.30
CA ASP A 90 -26.36 8.93 2.14
C ASP A 90 -25.80 10.37 2.21
N LEU A 91 -24.65 10.68 1.61
CA LEU A 91 -24.10 12.06 1.60
C LEU A 91 -24.09 12.71 0.22
N GLY A 92 -24.20 11.93 -0.86
CA GLY A 92 -24.32 12.46 -2.23
C GLY A 92 -23.00 12.58 -2.98
N ASN A 93 -22.98 13.43 -4.02
CA ASN A 93 -21.86 13.53 -4.97
C ASN A 93 -21.00 14.75 -4.68
N GLU A 94 -19.73 14.51 -4.35
CA GLU A 94 -18.79 15.53 -3.92
C GLU A 94 -17.63 15.71 -4.88
N PHE A 95 -17.19 16.96 -5.02
CA PHE A 95 -16.08 17.27 -5.91
C PHE A 95 -14.78 16.70 -5.33
N ALA A 96 -14.02 16.03 -6.18
CA ALA A 96 -12.73 15.45 -5.79
C ALA A 96 -11.61 15.89 -6.74
N TRP A 97 -10.41 16.05 -6.19
CA TRP A 97 -9.19 16.31 -6.95
C TRP A 97 -8.02 15.54 -6.34
N GLY A 98 -6.93 15.39 -7.10
CA GLY A 98 -5.77 14.72 -6.56
C GLY A 98 -4.49 14.98 -7.33
N LEU A 99 -3.37 14.68 -6.70
CA LEU A 99 -2.03 14.73 -7.25
C LEU A 99 -1.31 13.43 -6.92
N GLY A 100 -0.43 12.98 -7.81
CA GLY A 100 0.35 11.77 -7.54
C GLY A 100 1.68 11.76 -8.27
N VAL A 101 2.67 11.11 -7.67
CA VAL A 101 3.99 10.89 -8.26
C VAL A 101 4.30 9.41 -8.19
N LYS A 102 4.86 8.86 -9.28
CA LYS A 102 5.43 7.51 -9.28
C LYS A 102 6.88 7.55 -9.74
N ALA A 103 7.67 6.63 -9.22
CA ALA A 103 9.05 6.45 -9.61
C ALA A 103 9.42 4.95 -9.67
N THR A 104 9.93 4.51 -10.80
CA THR A 104 10.60 3.22 -10.95
C THR A 104 12.01 3.33 -10.37
N LEU A 105 12.24 2.63 -9.26
CA LEU A 105 13.47 2.67 -8.47
C LEU A 105 14.51 1.67 -8.98
N VAL A 106 14.07 0.47 -9.35
CA VAL A 106 14.94 -0.62 -9.82
C VAL A 106 14.28 -1.30 -11.01
N GLU A 107 15.07 -1.55 -12.06
CA GLU A 107 14.66 -2.32 -13.24
C GLU A 107 15.54 -3.56 -13.36
N SER A 108 14.92 -4.75 -13.35
CA SER A 108 15.64 -6.03 -13.39
C SER A 108 14.90 -7.04 -14.29
N GLY A 109 15.08 -6.87 -15.60
CA GLY A 109 14.47 -7.75 -16.60
C GLY A 109 12.95 -7.54 -16.65
N SER A 110 12.18 -8.57 -16.27
CA SER A 110 10.72 -8.48 -16.16
C SER A 110 10.24 -7.94 -14.81
N LEU A 111 11.12 -7.84 -13.80
CA LEU A 111 10.76 -7.39 -12.47
C LEU A 111 11.28 -5.96 -12.24
N ASN A 112 10.36 -5.05 -11.99
CA ASN A 112 10.66 -3.68 -11.62
C ASN A 112 10.20 -3.42 -10.18
N TRP A 113 10.86 -2.50 -9.48
CA TRP A 113 10.40 -1.98 -8.20
C TRP A 113 10.12 -0.50 -8.34
N GLY A 114 9.00 -0.05 -7.78
CA GLY A 114 8.61 1.35 -7.79
C GLY A 114 8.12 1.84 -6.44
N ALA A 115 7.97 3.15 -6.35
CA ALA A 115 7.31 3.84 -5.26
C ALA A 115 6.28 4.83 -5.81
N LEU A 116 5.19 4.99 -5.09
CA LEU A 116 4.07 5.85 -5.42
C LEU A 116 3.73 6.72 -4.20
N PHE A 117 3.44 7.98 -4.46
CA PHE A 117 2.76 8.87 -3.53
C PHE A 117 1.52 9.44 -4.22
N GLN A 118 0.41 9.47 -3.52
CA GLN A 118 -0.86 10.01 -3.98
C GLN A 118 -1.50 10.83 -2.87
N PHE A 119 -2.10 11.92 -3.28
CA PHE A 119 -2.85 12.84 -2.46
C PHE A 119 -4.20 13.07 -3.14
N THR A 120 -5.29 12.96 -2.38
CA THR A 120 -6.66 13.19 -2.85
C THR A 120 -7.33 14.17 -1.90
N GLY A 121 -7.98 15.20 -2.43
CA GLY A 121 -8.85 16.09 -1.68
C GLY A 121 -10.30 15.90 -2.12
N LEU A 122 -11.22 15.78 -1.16
CA LEU A 122 -12.66 15.74 -1.37
C LEU A 122 -13.28 16.94 -0.66
N TYR A 123 -14.19 17.61 -1.37
CA TYR A 123 -14.86 18.81 -0.89
C TYR A 123 -16.36 18.66 -1.08
N GLY A 124 -17.10 18.82 0.02
CA GLY A 124 -18.54 18.69 0.00
C GLY A 124 -19.31 19.68 0.85
N ASP A 125 -20.40 20.21 0.29
CA ASP A 125 -21.37 21.09 0.96
C ASP A 125 -22.77 20.64 0.57
N GLU A 126 -23.24 19.57 1.21
CA GLU A 126 -24.56 19.00 0.93
C GLU A 126 -25.48 19.06 2.16
N THR A 127 -26.77 19.26 1.89
CA THR A 127 -27.83 19.22 2.90
C THR A 127 -28.76 18.07 2.58
N ASP A 128 -28.77 17.04 3.43
CA ASP A 128 -29.69 15.91 3.30
C ASP A 128 -30.57 15.71 4.55
N THR A 129 -31.58 14.85 4.45
CA THR A 129 -32.54 14.56 5.51
C THR A 129 -32.36 13.15 6.04
N VAL A 130 -31.51 12.98 7.05
CA VAL A 130 -31.34 11.69 7.73
C VAL A 130 -32.36 11.55 8.85
N SER A 131 -33.17 10.49 8.80
CA SER A 131 -34.20 10.19 9.83
C SER A 131 -35.19 11.33 10.11
N GLY A 132 -35.48 12.17 9.10
CA GLY A 132 -36.41 13.30 9.20
C GLY A 132 -35.81 14.59 9.76
N PHE A 133 -34.49 14.63 10.01
CA PHE A 133 -33.77 15.85 10.38
C PHE A 133 -32.94 16.34 9.19
N ALA A 134 -33.04 17.62 8.87
CA ALA A 134 -32.12 18.25 7.93
C ALA A 134 -30.72 18.31 8.57
N ILE A 135 -29.76 17.68 7.91
CA ILE A 135 -28.34 17.66 8.22
C ILE A 135 -27.64 18.37 7.07
N THR A 136 -27.00 19.50 7.35
CA THR A 136 -26.08 20.15 6.41
C THR A 136 -24.66 19.82 6.87
N GLY A 137 -23.86 19.22 6.00
CA GLY A 137 -22.45 18.95 6.26
C GLY A 137 -21.56 19.75 5.33
N ASP A 138 -20.54 20.39 5.89
CA ASP A 138 -19.40 20.93 5.15
C ASP A 138 -18.20 20.01 5.46
N PHE A 139 -17.60 19.42 4.43
CA PHE A 139 -16.58 18.39 4.55
C PHE A 139 -15.36 18.76 3.71
N ASP A 140 -14.22 18.93 4.38
CA ASP A 140 -12.90 19.09 3.77
C ASP A 140 -12.06 17.88 4.14
N VAL A 141 -11.84 16.94 3.21
CA VAL A 141 -11.13 15.68 3.50
C VAL A 141 -9.94 15.48 2.59
N TYR A 142 -8.82 15.10 3.18
CA TYR A 142 -7.54 14.87 2.51
C TYR A 142 -7.03 13.45 2.78
N GLU A 143 -6.92 12.66 1.73
CA GLU A 143 -6.36 11.31 1.74
C GLU A 143 -4.91 11.34 1.26
N TYR A 144 -4.05 10.60 1.94
CA TYR A 144 -2.65 10.43 1.58
C TYR A 144 -2.29 8.95 1.49
N GLN A 145 -1.70 8.54 0.37
CA GLN A 145 -1.26 7.17 0.14
C GLN A 145 0.20 7.13 -0.29
N VAL A 146 0.99 6.27 0.37
CA VAL A 146 2.39 5.98 0.01
C VAL A 146 2.51 4.48 -0.21
N ALA A 147 2.89 4.05 -1.41
CA ALA A 147 3.04 2.64 -1.74
C ALA A 147 4.44 2.33 -2.28
N VAL A 148 4.92 1.11 -2.00
CA VAL A 148 6.15 0.58 -2.58
C VAL A 148 5.93 -0.87 -2.96
N GLY A 149 6.41 -1.29 -4.12
CA GLY A 149 6.18 -2.67 -4.53
C GLY A 149 6.81 -3.07 -5.84
N PRO A 150 6.89 -4.39 -6.09
CA PRO A 150 7.26 -4.93 -7.38
C PRO A 150 6.14 -4.79 -8.42
N THR A 151 6.56 -4.68 -9.68
CA THR A 151 5.74 -4.89 -10.89
C THR A 151 6.44 -5.96 -11.74
N LEU A 152 5.81 -7.11 -11.90
CA LEU A 152 6.27 -8.22 -12.74
C LEU A 152 5.58 -8.17 -14.11
N LYS A 153 6.34 -7.89 -15.16
CA LYS A 153 5.88 -7.81 -16.55
C LYS A 153 5.96 -9.17 -17.25
N ILE A 154 4.83 -9.67 -17.75
CA ILE A 154 4.68 -10.95 -18.46
C ILE A 154 3.94 -10.67 -19.78
N ASN A 155 4.69 -10.39 -20.85
CA ASN A 155 4.15 -9.96 -22.14
C ASN A 155 3.30 -8.67 -22.01
N SER A 156 2.02 -8.72 -22.39
CA SER A 156 1.07 -7.61 -22.25
C SER A 156 0.45 -7.50 -20.86
N LEU A 157 0.66 -8.48 -19.99
CA LEU A 157 0.14 -8.49 -18.62
C LEU A 157 1.23 -8.06 -17.64
N SER A 158 0.87 -7.32 -16.60
CA SER A 158 1.72 -7.04 -15.45
C SER A 158 0.98 -7.39 -14.16
N VAL A 159 1.68 -8.00 -13.22
CA VAL A 159 1.19 -8.26 -11.85
C VAL A 159 1.97 -7.35 -10.92
N TYR A 160 1.29 -6.64 -10.02
CA TYR A 160 1.93 -5.75 -9.08
C TYR A 160 1.25 -5.83 -7.71
N GLY A 161 1.91 -5.28 -6.71
CA GLY A 161 1.39 -5.21 -5.35
C GLY A 161 2.49 -4.88 -4.37
N GLY A 162 2.13 -4.68 -3.11
CA GLY A 162 3.08 -4.31 -2.07
C GLY A 162 2.38 -3.78 -0.82
N PRO A 163 3.16 -3.40 0.20
CA PRO A 163 2.63 -2.61 1.31
C PRO A 163 2.32 -1.18 0.86
N PHE A 164 1.33 -0.59 1.49
CA PHE A 164 1.09 0.85 1.45
C PHE A 164 0.84 1.40 2.85
N PHE A 165 0.99 2.71 2.96
CA PHE A 165 0.70 3.51 4.14
C PHE A 165 -0.35 4.53 3.75
N HIS A 166 -1.42 4.61 4.53
CA HIS A 166 -2.58 5.43 4.27
C HIS A 166 -2.92 6.24 5.52
N PHE A 167 -3.30 7.50 5.34
CA PHE A 167 -3.84 8.32 6.42
C PHE A 167 -4.75 9.40 5.85
N ILE A 168 -5.68 9.83 6.69
CA ILE A 168 -6.67 10.85 6.36
C ILE A 168 -6.59 11.98 7.37
N ASP A 169 -6.73 13.20 6.86
CA ASP A 169 -6.79 14.44 7.61
C ASP A 169 -7.95 15.29 7.04
N GLY A 170 -8.64 16.03 7.89
CA GLY A 170 -9.77 16.84 7.46
C GLY A 170 -10.61 17.40 8.60
N ASP A 171 -11.66 18.11 8.23
CA ASP A 171 -12.65 18.63 9.16
C ASP A 171 -14.08 18.46 8.62
N ALA A 172 -15.02 18.23 9.53
CA ALA A 172 -16.42 18.09 9.23
C ALA A 172 -17.28 18.97 10.14
N ASP A 173 -18.03 19.88 9.54
CA ASP A 173 -19.00 20.74 10.22
C ASP A 173 -20.42 20.26 9.93
N ILE A 174 -21.04 19.60 10.90
CA ILE A 174 -22.39 19.04 10.76
C ILE A 174 -23.40 19.93 11.49
N ARG A 175 -24.42 20.42 10.77
CA ARG A 175 -25.52 21.20 11.35
C ARG A 175 -26.77 20.36 11.51
N ILE A 176 -27.18 20.16 12.77
CA ILE A 176 -28.41 19.44 13.12
C ILE A 176 -29.36 20.41 13.83
N SER A 177 -30.54 20.65 13.23
CA SER A 177 -31.57 21.54 13.80
C SER A 177 -31.05 22.94 14.19
N GLY A 178 -30.13 23.49 13.41
CA GLY A 178 -29.52 24.82 13.63
C GLY A 178 -28.36 24.85 14.64
N THR A 179 -27.98 23.72 15.22
CA THR A 179 -26.76 23.60 16.05
C THR A 179 -25.64 23.02 15.19
N THR A 180 -24.48 23.68 15.14
CA THR A 180 -23.28 23.21 14.43
C THR A 180 -22.42 22.37 15.39
N PHE A 181 -22.00 21.21 14.92
CA PHE A 181 -21.06 20.31 15.57
C PHE A 181 -19.85 20.18 14.65
N SER A 182 -18.69 20.59 15.14
CA SER A 182 -17.42 20.47 14.42
C SER A 182 -16.69 19.22 14.89
N PHE A 183 -16.19 18.44 13.95
CA PHE A 183 -15.44 17.22 14.19
C PHE A 183 -14.12 17.30 13.42
N ASP A 184 -13.01 17.12 14.14
CA ASP A 184 -11.70 16.96 13.51
C ASP A 184 -11.60 15.52 12.98
N LEU A 185 -11.30 15.37 11.69
CA LEU A 185 -11.15 14.08 11.00
C LEU A 185 -9.68 13.70 10.95
N GLU A 186 -9.17 13.16 12.03
CA GLU A 186 -7.84 12.54 12.03
C GLU A 186 -8.01 11.03 12.11
N GLN A 187 -7.58 10.30 11.09
CA GLN A 187 -7.45 8.84 11.17
C GLN A 187 -6.01 8.49 11.56
N GLU A 188 -5.85 7.58 12.51
CA GLU A 188 -4.54 7.01 12.79
C GLU A 188 -4.00 6.33 11.53
N SER A 189 -2.69 6.45 11.31
CA SER A 189 -2.12 5.95 10.06
C SER A 189 -2.24 4.43 9.95
N GLU A 190 -2.77 3.98 8.81
CA GLU A 190 -3.02 2.58 8.53
C GLU A 190 -1.97 2.00 7.59
N PHE A 191 -1.50 0.81 7.95
CA PHE A 191 -0.67 0.00 7.07
C PHE A 191 -1.54 -1.03 6.38
N GLY A 192 -1.51 -1.01 5.05
CA GLY A 192 -2.28 -1.93 4.21
C GLY A 192 -1.41 -2.68 3.21
N GLY A 193 -2.08 -3.51 2.42
CA GLY A 193 -1.51 -4.20 1.29
C GLY A 193 -2.40 -4.07 0.06
N TYR A 194 -1.79 -4.03 -1.11
CA TYR A 194 -2.50 -4.02 -2.38
C TYR A 194 -1.95 -5.07 -3.35
N VAL A 195 -2.82 -5.53 -4.24
CA VAL A 195 -2.48 -6.42 -5.34
C VAL A 195 -3.30 -6.03 -6.57
N GLY A 196 -2.66 -6.04 -7.74
CA GLY A 196 -3.35 -5.69 -8.97
C GLY A 196 -2.76 -6.33 -10.21
N LEU A 197 -3.57 -6.26 -11.26
CA LEU A 197 -3.24 -6.68 -12.61
C LEU A 197 -3.35 -5.48 -13.54
N SER A 198 -2.44 -5.37 -14.50
CA SER A 198 -2.51 -4.38 -15.57
C SER A 198 -2.30 -5.07 -16.91
N TRP A 199 -3.15 -4.76 -17.87
CA TRP A 199 -3.16 -5.32 -19.21
C TRP A 199 -2.94 -4.19 -20.23
N ASN A 200 -1.85 -4.25 -20.98
CA ASN A 200 -1.61 -3.41 -22.16
C ASN A 200 -2.49 -3.93 -23.31
N MET A 201 -3.62 -3.26 -23.55
CA MET A 201 -4.60 -3.64 -24.58
C MET A 201 -4.04 -3.37 -25.98
N ASP A 202 -3.23 -2.30 -26.10
CA ASP A 202 -2.43 -1.98 -27.28
C ASP A 202 -1.12 -1.29 -26.84
N GLU A 203 -0.38 -0.66 -27.76
CA GLU A 203 0.89 0.03 -27.48
C GLU A 203 0.75 1.26 -26.57
N ASN A 204 -0.44 1.85 -26.50
CA ASN A 204 -0.72 3.12 -25.83
C ASN A 204 -1.81 3.00 -24.75
N THR A 205 -2.61 1.93 -24.74
CA THR A 205 -3.75 1.78 -23.84
C THR A 205 -3.52 0.64 -22.85
N SER A 206 -3.68 0.93 -21.57
CA SER A 206 -3.62 -0.06 -20.49
C SER A 206 -4.88 -0.02 -19.62
N LEU A 207 -5.38 -1.18 -19.24
CA LEU A 207 -6.46 -1.38 -18.28
C LEU A 207 -5.90 -2.09 -17.04
N ALA A 208 -6.23 -1.63 -15.86
CA ALA A 208 -5.79 -2.20 -14.60
C ALA A 208 -6.96 -2.45 -13.66
N VAL A 209 -6.84 -3.49 -12.84
CA VAL A 209 -7.73 -3.82 -11.73
C VAL A 209 -6.88 -4.03 -10.48
N GLU A 210 -7.32 -3.53 -9.35
CA GLU A 210 -6.59 -3.53 -8.08
C GLU A 210 -7.53 -3.85 -6.92
N TYR A 211 -7.03 -4.59 -5.94
CA TYR A 211 -7.63 -4.74 -4.63
C TYR A 211 -6.67 -4.20 -3.58
N GLN A 212 -7.20 -3.44 -2.62
CA GLN A 212 -6.48 -2.86 -1.50
C GLN A 212 -7.20 -3.25 -0.20
N ALA A 213 -6.44 -3.47 0.87
CA ALA A 213 -7.01 -3.69 2.20
C ALA A 213 -6.08 -3.15 3.29
N THR A 214 -6.68 -2.56 4.32
CA THR A 214 -6.09 -2.23 5.63
C THR A 214 -6.74 -3.09 6.71
N ASP A 215 -6.63 -2.72 7.99
CA ASP A 215 -7.37 -3.39 9.08
C ASP A 215 -8.85 -2.97 9.09
N ASP A 216 -9.14 -1.75 8.67
CA ASP A 216 -10.46 -1.12 8.81
C ASP A 216 -11.17 -0.78 7.48
N ALA A 217 -10.45 -0.84 6.36
CA ALA A 217 -10.96 -0.53 5.03
C ALA A 217 -10.50 -1.52 3.95
N ASP A 218 -11.32 -1.72 2.93
CA ASP A 218 -10.90 -2.37 1.70
C ASP A 218 -11.53 -1.72 0.46
N ALA A 219 -10.88 -1.93 -0.69
CA ALA A 219 -11.32 -1.32 -1.93
C ALA A 219 -10.98 -2.15 -3.15
N ILE A 220 -11.83 -2.04 -4.16
CA ILE A 220 -11.59 -2.53 -5.51
C ILE A 220 -11.57 -1.35 -6.47
N GLY A 221 -10.55 -1.31 -7.33
CA GLY A 221 -10.36 -0.21 -8.27
C GLY A 221 -10.09 -0.68 -9.69
N ILE A 222 -10.53 0.12 -10.66
CA ILE A 222 -10.29 -0.08 -12.09
C ILE A 222 -9.68 1.20 -12.66
N GLY A 223 -8.57 1.07 -13.38
CA GLY A 223 -7.90 2.20 -14.03
C GLY A 223 -7.69 1.96 -15.52
N LEU A 224 -8.15 2.88 -16.37
CA LEU A 224 -7.86 2.91 -17.80
C LEU A 224 -6.92 4.07 -18.09
N VAL A 225 -5.85 3.85 -18.86
CA VAL A 225 -4.94 4.92 -19.30
C VAL A 225 -4.66 4.78 -20.78
N HIS A 226 -4.78 5.88 -21.52
CA HIS A 226 -4.31 6.03 -22.88
C HIS A 226 -3.14 7.03 -22.94
N ARG A 227 -2.05 6.60 -23.56
CA ARG A 227 -0.78 7.34 -23.66
C ARG A 227 -0.66 8.00 -25.02
N PHE A 228 -0.11 9.20 -25.03
CA PHE A 228 0.12 10.03 -26.19
C PHE A 228 1.60 10.40 -26.30
N GLY A 229 2.05 10.51 -27.55
CA GLY A 229 3.43 10.86 -27.86
C GLY A 229 4.31 9.62 -28.07
N LYS A 230 5.33 9.80 -28.91
CA LYS A 230 6.36 8.77 -29.05
C LYS A 230 7.31 8.87 -27.86
N PRO A 231 7.81 7.73 -27.36
CA PRO A 231 9.04 7.67 -26.59
C PRO A 231 10.02 8.73 -27.07
N SER A 232 10.38 9.68 -26.21
CA SER A 232 11.52 10.53 -26.53
C SER A 232 12.70 9.57 -26.65
N ARG A 233 13.25 9.43 -27.87
CA ARG A 233 14.31 8.44 -28.13
C ARG A 233 15.31 8.54 -26.99
N PRO A 234 15.57 7.46 -26.24
CA PRO A 234 16.46 7.53 -25.10
C PRO A 234 17.76 8.09 -25.63
N GLY A 235 18.06 9.32 -25.24
CA GLY A 235 19.28 9.98 -25.67
C GLY A 235 20.39 9.25 -24.97
N LYS A 236 20.91 8.18 -25.59
CA LYS A 236 21.93 7.23 -25.08
C LYS A 236 22.17 7.48 -23.58
N SER A 237 21.32 6.90 -22.72
CA SER A 237 21.39 7.19 -21.29
C SER A 237 22.85 7.10 -20.87
N SER A 238 23.42 8.22 -20.44
CA SER A 238 24.80 8.28 -19.96
C SER A 238 24.96 7.58 -18.62
N ARG A 239 23.90 6.91 -18.12
CA ARG A 239 24.02 5.91 -17.08
C ARG A 239 25.10 4.94 -17.56
N PRO A 240 26.26 4.88 -16.88
CA PRO A 240 27.26 3.90 -17.22
C PRO A 240 26.53 2.58 -17.22
N ASP A 241 26.64 1.86 -18.34
CA ASP A 241 26.15 0.52 -18.48
C ASP A 241 26.90 -0.27 -17.40
N ILE A 242 26.36 -0.30 -16.17
CA ILE A 242 26.76 -1.23 -15.13
C ILE A 242 26.16 -2.55 -15.58
N ARG A 243 26.63 -3.02 -16.74
CA ARG A 243 26.82 -4.42 -16.97
C ARG A 243 27.73 -4.85 -15.83
N VAL A 244 27.10 -5.26 -14.74
CA VAL A 244 27.50 -6.51 -14.11
C VAL A 244 27.31 -7.56 -15.20
N GLY A 245 28.19 -7.54 -16.21
CA GLY A 245 28.37 -8.70 -17.05
C GLY A 245 28.63 -9.85 -16.08
N PRO A 246 28.20 -11.07 -16.39
CA PRO A 246 28.82 -12.21 -15.73
C PRO A 246 30.32 -11.95 -15.90
N LYS A 247 31.02 -11.66 -14.79
CA LYS A 247 32.46 -11.81 -14.79
C LYS A 247 32.63 -13.19 -15.40
N GLU A 248 33.34 -13.28 -16.53
CA GLU A 248 33.87 -14.55 -17.00
C GLU A 248 34.26 -15.30 -15.73
N PRO A 249 33.77 -16.53 -15.50
CA PRO A 249 34.03 -17.25 -14.27
C PRO A 249 35.54 -17.26 -14.11
N SER A 250 36.05 -16.35 -13.28
CA SER A 250 37.46 -16.21 -12.99
C SER A 250 37.77 -17.54 -12.37
N THR A 251 38.43 -18.42 -13.14
CA THR A 251 38.62 -19.84 -12.87
C THR A 251 38.54 -20.09 -11.38
N TRP A 252 37.34 -20.38 -10.88
CA TRP A 252 37.18 -20.64 -9.48
C TRP A 252 38.00 -21.91 -9.28
N PRO A 253 38.97 -21.94 -8.35
CA PRO A 253 39.60 -23.20 -7.99
C PRO A 253 38.45 -24.16 -7.72
N THR A 254 38.46 -25.29 -8.43
CA THR A 254 37.44 -26.33 -8.38
C THR A 254 36.96 -26.48 -6.94
N LEU A 255 35.72 -26.05 -6.68
CA LEU A 255 35.03 -26.15 -5.39
C LEU A 255 34.66 -27.61 -5.08
N GLU A 256 35.58 -28.53 -5.32
CA GLU A 256 35.54 -29.91 -4.87
C GLU A 256 36.32 -30.12 -3.57
N GLN A 257 37.05 -29.11 -3.07
CA GLN A 257 37.86 -29.24 -1.85
C GLN A 257 37.33 -28.52 -0.61
N ASN A 258 36.23 -27.77 -0.70
CA ASN A 258 35.61 -27.11 0.46
C ASN A 258 34.09 -27.24 0.42
N ARG A 259 33.57 -28.48 0.36
CA ARG A 259 32.24 -28.70 0.93
C ARG A 259 32.36 -28.40 2.43
N PRO A 260 31.61 -27.45 3.01
CA PRO A 260 31.41 -27.47 4.45
C PRO A 260 30.94 -28.88 4.78
N LYS A 261 31.62 -29.54 5.73
CA LYS A 261 31.12 -30.79 6.30
C LYS A 261 29.65 -30.55 6.53
N ARG A 262 28.78 -31.34 5.88
CA ARG A 262 27.35 -31.39 6.20
C ARG A 262 27.29 -31.33 7.71
N LEU A 263 26.64 -30.29 8.25
CA LEU A 263 26.15 -30.36 9.62
C LEU A 263 25.43 -31.70 9.66
N ALA A 264 26.00 -32.63 10.41
CA ALA A 264 25.41 -33.93 10.60
C ALA A 264 23.95 -33.66 10.96
N GLU A 265 23.03 -34.27 10.21
CA GLU A 265 21.64 -34.35 10.63
C GLU A 265 21.67 -34.73 12.10
N THR A 266 21.34 -33.77 12.97
CA THR A 266 21.23 -34.00 14.40
C THR A 266 20.20 -35.09 14.56
N ASP A 267 20.64 -36.24 15.06
CA ASP A 267 19.77 -37.38 15.37
C ASP A 267 18.57 -36.83 16.16
N PRO A 268 17.33 -37.03 15.71
CA PRO A 268 16.13 -36.44 16.33
C PRO A 268 15.91 -36.86 17.79
N LYS A 269 16.80 -37.67 18.37
CA LYS A 269 16.79 -38.13 19.76
C LYS A 269 17.75 -37.38 20.70
N GLN A 270 18.47 -36.37 20.21
CA GLN A 270 19.40 -35.60 21.03
C GLN A 270 18.81 -34.24 21.42
N ARG A 271 18.75 -33.96 22.73
CA ARG A 271 18.38 -32.64 23.26
C ARG A 271 19.60 -31.92 23.82
N LEU A 272 19.59 -30.60 23.68
CA LEU A 272 20.61 -29.72 24.26
C LEU A 272 20.55 -29.83 25.78
N LYS A 273 21.67 -30.15 26.43
CA LYS A 273 21.73 -30.22 27.90
C LYS A 273 21.67 -28.81 28.47
N THR A 274 20.68 -28.55 29.31
CA THR A 274 20.56 -27.29 30.05
C THR A 274 20.88 -27.48 31.53
N ASP A 275 21.32 -26.42 32.20
CA ASP A 275 21.48 -26.40 33.66
C ASP A 275 20.15 -26.10 34.38
N ALA A 276 20.18 -25.97 35.71
CA ALA A 276 18.99 -25.70 36.51
C ALA A 276 18.30 -24.36 36.21
N SER A 277 18.98 -23.43 35.52
CA SER A 277 18.43 -22.14 35.08
C SER A 277 17.88 -22.17 33.66
N GLY A 278 18.09 -23.27 32.92
CA GLY A 278 17.68 -23.41 31.53
C GLY A 278 18.74 -22.99 30.51
N GLU A 279 19.92 -22.58 30.96
CA GLU A 279 21.00 -22.17 30.06
C GLU A 279 21.75 -23.37 29.47
N PRO A 280 22.18 -23.32 28.19
CA PRO A 280 22.93 -24.40 27.55
C PRO A 280 24.27 -24.68 28.23
N VAL A 281 24.52 -25.95 28.55
CA VAL A 281 25.79 -26.39 29.12
C VAL A 281 26.83 -26.59 28.01
N LYS A 282 28.02 -26.01 28.19
CA LYS A 282 29.18 -26.19 27.31
C LYS A 282 30.26 -27.05 27.98
N ASP A 283 31.02 -27.80 27.19
CA ASP A 283 32.21 -28.50 27.66
C ASP A 283 33.40 -27.53 27.86
N LYS A 284 34.53 -28.06 28.33
CA LYS A 284 35.77 -27.29 28.58
C LYS A 284 36.35 -26.64 27.31
N ASP A 285 35.95 -27.10 26.13
CA ASP A 285 36.43 -26.63 24.83
C ASP A 285 35.41 -25.66 24.19
N GLY A 286 34.31 -25.36 24.88
CA GLY A 286 33.28 -24.39 24.46
C GLY A 286 32.19 -24.97 23.57
N ASN A 287 32.14 -26.29 23.37
CA ASN A 287 31.12 -26.95 22.55
C ASN A 287 29.86 -27.26 23.38
N PHE A 288 28.69 -27.17 22.77
CA PHE A 288 27.43 -27.54 23.42
C PHE A 288 27.35 -29.04 23.69
N ILE A 289 26.86 -29.40 24.88
CA ILE A 289 26.67 -30.80 25.27
C ILE A 289 25.24 -31.23 24.95
N PHE A 290 25.08 -32.37 24.28
CA PHE A 290 23.78 -33.00 24.01
C PHE A 290 23.61 -34.25 24.86
N VAL A 291 22.38 -34.55 25.27
CA VAL A 291 22.00 -35.77 25.99
C VAL A 291 21.00 -36.55 25.16
N GLU A 292 21.15 -37.88 25.13
CA GLU A 292 20.16 -38.78 24.54
C GLU A 292 18.94 -38.88 25.47
N GLU A 293 17.76 -38.75 24.90
CA GLU A 293 16.51 -38.93 25.64
C GLU A 293 16.30 -40.43 25.88
N ASP A 294 16.45 -40.86 27.15
CA ASP A 294 16.17 -42.23 27.55
C ASP A 294 14.73 -42.57 27.17
N ALA A 295 14.57 -43.63 26.38
CA ALA A 295 13.26 -44.09 25.97
C ALA A 295 12.43 -44.40 27.23
N PRO A 296 11.17 -43.93 27.34
CA PRO A 296 10.37 -44.16 28.53
C PRO A 296 10.25 -45.66 28.79
N GLU A 297 10.63 -46.09 30.01
CA GLU A 297 10.40 -47.46 30.47
C GLU A 297 8.90 -47.77 30.34
N LYS A 298 8.58 -48.84 29.60
CA LYS A 298 7.22 -49.33 29.42
C LYS A 298 6.75 -50.15 30.60
#